data_AF-A0A9K3CN62-F1
#
_entry.id   AF-A0A9K3CN62-F1
#
_cell.length_a   1.000
_cell.length_b   1.000
_cell.length_c   1.000
_cell.angle_alpha   90.00
_cell.angle_beta   90.00
_cell.angle_gamma   90.00
#
_symmetry.space_group_name_H-M   'P 1'
#
loop_
_entity.id
_entity.type
_entity.pdbx_description
1 polymer ?
#
loop_
_entity_poly.entity_id
_entity_poly.type
_entity_poly.pdbx_seq_one_letter_code
_entity_poly.pdbx_strand_id
1 'polypeptide(L)'
;MHVPVLAGPSLRIGARVRIGPGYRQDRNRIVIGAGEGIVLNQHSRTQVTVKFDHGMCCIVQAMPGDFGLVYDPAARLEAEREKAEREERERRATVSLLHAIGVPEGDIPPGTLSLSTLLPQILAAMAASTTATSGTAFDAYTPGDSTAIDSLMERVKGLDMSALHTHIKRVKQYLPVVKGHYEALFALEQFLTQYPTDKLVSEDCPSLLQSLKELHSAYTPFHSALSRLDFDTAESLAFLQSVSDLLDSINTTSLIPLPKDHASLSLGDKYKYFQVKSRNAAVEALYMAAGPVITCQPDIEACMAGLKGIDIAIPDVCAMIDTKAKGVLQMLEYLAPRQTESRALLSALKSVPPVTPQDIECAEYSAFMCECKGKNPRLGEGERGALESELIVERQKVHVLKQTQVEHKRLREQLHPYLCFPEVASALGVSSVPVSVPDVSGSQCNGVVGMMVKGPVSGGEEGDAE
;
A
#
# COMPACT_ATOMS: atom_id res chain seq x y z
N MET A 1 -36.84 11.11 -24.88
CA MET A 1 -35.88 10.99 -23.76
C MET A 1 -34.69 10.20 -24.26
N HIS A 2 -33.61 10.87 -24.62
CA HIS A 2 -32.39 10.24 -25.11
C HIS A 2 -31.50 9.88 -23.92
N VAL A 3 -31.22 8.58 -23.78
CA VAL A 3 -30.21 8.06 -22.85
C VAL A 3 -28.83 8.40 -23.42
N PRO A 4 -27.95 9.11 -22.69
CA PRO A 4 -26.57 9.27 -23.12
C PRO A 4 -25.79 8.02 -22.72
N VAL A 5 -25.40 7.21 -23.69
CA VAL A 5 -24.34 6.21 -23.52
C VAL A 5 -23.02 6.90 -23.86
N LEU A 6 -22.28 7.31 -22.82
CA LEU A 6 -20.90 7.79 -22.95
C LEU A 6 -20.00 6.93 -22.06
N ALA A 7 -19.47 5.87 -22.64
CA ALA A 7 -18.24 5.23 -22.21
C ALA A 7 -17.44 4.93 -23.49
N GLY A 8 -16.76 5.94 -24.02
CA GLY A 8 -15.72 5.70 -25.01
C GLY A 8 -14.58 4.93 -24.34
N PRO A 9 -13.96 3.94 -25.01
CA PRO A 9 -12.84 3.21 -24.44
C PRO A 9 -11.70 4.18 -24.10
N SER A 10 -11.11 3.99 -22.92
CA SER A 10 -10.01 4.82 -22.42
C SER A 10 -8.79 4.63 -23.32
N LEU A 11 -8.30 5.72 -23.94
CA LEU A 11 -7.07 5.72 -24.72
C LEU A 11 -5.89 5.49 -23.76
N ARG A 12 -5.43 4.24 -23.65
CA ARG A 12 -4.29 3.84 -22.82
C ARG A 12 -2.98 3.96 -23.62
N ILE A 13 -1.87 4.18 -22.90
CA ILE A 13 -0.53 4.10 -23.48
C ILE A 13 -0.32 2.71 -24.08
N GLY A 14 0.16 2.64 -25.33
CA GLY A 14 0.32 1.41 -26.11
C GLY A 14 -0.87 1.04 -26.99
N ALA A 15 -2.03 1.68 -26.83
CA ALA A 15 -3.19 1.42 -27.68
C ALA A 15 -2.95 1.86 -29.12
N ARG A 16 -3.39 1.05 -30.09
CA ARG A 16 -3.35 1.39 -31.51
C ARG A 16 -4.64 2.09 -31.91
N VAL A 17 -4.49 3.32 -32.40
CA VAL A 17 -5.60 4.23 -32.70
C VAL A 17 -5.61 4.59 -34.18
N ARG A 18 -6.80 4.70 -34.75
CA ARG A 18 -7.00 5.25 -36.10
C ARG A 18 -7.81 6.54 -35.99
N ILE A 19 -7.29 7.62 -36.58
CA ILE A 19 -8.02 8.89 -36.64
C ILE A 19 -9.26 8.72 -37.51
N GLY A 20 -10.43 9.02 -36.95
CA GLY A 20 -11.69 9.05 -37.65
C GLY A 20 -11.83 10.28 -38.56
N PRO A 21 -12.73 10.25 -39.55
CA PRO A 21 -12.92 11.32 -40.54
C PRO A 21 -13.40 12.66 -39.95
N GLY A 22 -13.72 12.72 -38.65
CA GLY A 22 -14.19 13.93 -37.94
C GLY A 22 -13.07 14.82 -37.38
N TYR A 23 -11.82 14.35 -37.35
CA TYR A 23 -10.73 15.09 -36.70
C TYR A 23 -10.37 16.37 -37.46
N ARG A 24 -10.53 17.53 -36.81
CA ARG A 24 -10.08 18.84 -37.30
C ARG A 24 -8.94 19.35 -36.43
N GLN A 25 -7.73 19.40 -36.99
CA GLN A 25 -6.62 20.09 -36.34
C GLN A 25 -6.73 21.59 -36.63
N ASP A 26 -6.72 22.41 -35.58
CA ASP A 26 -6.86 23.86 -35.72
C ASP A 26 -5.68 24.48 -36.49
N ARG A 27 -6.04 25.18 -37.57
CA ARG A 27 -5.32 26.23 -38.31
C ARG A 27 -3.78 26.20 -38.27
N ASN A 28 -3.16 25.32 -39.09
CA ASN A 28 -2.01 25.62 -39.98
C ASN A 28 -1.19 24.41 -40.46
N ARG A 29 -1.64 23.17 -40.29
CA ARG A 29 -1.05 22.02 -41.00
C ARG A 29 -2.12 21.05 -41.48
N ILE A 30 -2.22 20.88 -42.79
CA ILE A 30 -3.02 19.81 -43.39
C ILE A 30 -2.20 18.53 -43.21
N VAL A 31 -2.72 17.55 -42.47
CA VAL A 31 -2.28 16.16 -42.60
C VAL A 31 -3.36 15.44 -43.39
N ILE A 32 -3.06 15.20 -44.66
CA ILE A 32 -3.85 14.34 -45.55
C ILE A 32 -3.55 12.90 -45.14
N GLY A 33 -4.55 12.20 -44.62
CA GLY A 33 -4.52 10.73 -44.50
C GLY A 33 -5.01 10.21 -43.16
N ALA A 34 -6.02 9.34 -43.19
CA ALA A 34 -6.40 8.49 -42.07
C ALA A 34 -5.22 7.56 -41.75
N GLY A 35 -4.40 7.94 -40.78
CA GLY A 35 -3.24 7.17 -40.32
C GLY A 35 -3.56 6.37 -39.05
N GLU A 36 -3.00 5.17 -38.96
CA GLU A 36 -2.88 4.44 -37.69
C GLU A 36 -1.66 4.93 -36.91
N GLY A 37 -1.76 4.90 -35.59
CA GLY A 37 -0.66 5.24 -34.69
C GLY A 37 -0.80 4.59 -33.33
N ILE A 38 0.24 4.73 -32.52
CA ILE A 38 0.31 4.18 -31.16
C ILE A 38 0.31 5.34 -30.17
N VAL A 39 -0.51 5.25 -29.13
CA VAL A 39 -0.51 6.20 -28.00
C VAL A 39 0.78 6.03 -27.21
N LEU A 40 1.63 7.05 -27.18
CA LEU A 40 2.90 7.03 -26.45
C LEU A 40 2.77 7.59 -25.03
N ASN A 41 1.92 8.60 -24.84
CA ASN A 41 1.76 9.26 -23.55
C ASN A 41 0.35 9.83 -23.41
N GLN A 42 -0.18 9.85 -22.19
CA GLN A 42 -1.48 10.42 -21.86
C GLN A 42 -1.29 11.64 -20.97
N HIS A 43 -1.53 12.84 -21.52
CA HIS A 43 -1.40 14.10 -20.78
C HIS A 43 -2.66 14.44 -19.99
N SER A 44 -3.83 14.03 -20.49
CA SER A 44 -5.11 14.18 -19.80
C SER A 44 -6.13 13.15 -20.30
N ARG A 45 -7.35 13.17 -19.76
CA ARG A 45 -8.46 12.32 -20.26
C ARG A 45 -8.80 12.57 -21.73
N THR A 46 -8.46 13.74 -22.26
CA THR A 46 -8.78 14.15 -23.63
C THR A 46 -7.55 14.51 -24.45
N GLN A 47 -6.33 14.43 -23.93
CA GLN A 47 -5.12 14.72 -24.71
C GLN A 47 -4.10 13.59 -24.59
N VAL A 48 -3.71 13.04 -25.74
CA VAL A 48 -2.74 11.96 -25.86
C VAL A 48 -1.68 12.31 -26.90
N THR A 49 -0.45 11.85 -26.69
CA THR A 49 0.60 11.88 -27.70
C THR A 49 0.52 10.60 -28.52
N VAL A 50 0.34 10.72 -29.83
CA VAL A 50 0.27 9.58 -30.75
C VAL A 50 1.45 9.64 -31.70
N LYS A 51 2.15 8.52 -31.85
CA LYS A 51 3.13 8.30 -32.92
C LYS A 51 2.49 7.51 -34.03
N PHE A 52 2.31 8.15 -35.16
CA PHE A 52 1.71 7.55 -36.34
C PHE A 52 2.71 6.71 -37.11
N ASP A 53 2.23 5.71 -37.84
CA ASP A 53 3.07 4.74 -38.55
C ASP A 53 3.96 5.41 -39.63
N HIS A 54 3.54 6.55 -40.18
CA HIS A 54 4.35 7.38 -41.08
C HIS A 54 5.46 8.21 -40.38
N GLY A 55 5.70 7.99 -39.08
CA GLY A 55 6.80 8.58 -38.32
C GLY A 55 6.52 9.91 -37.62
N MET A 56 5.38 10.56 -37.88
CA MET A 56 5.02 11.80 -37.17
C MET A 56 4.50 11.53 -35.76
N CYS A 57 4.94 12.35 -34.81
CA CYS A 57 4.40 12.41 -33.45
C CYS A 57 3.63 13.72 -33.27
N CYS A 58 2.39 13.64 -32.78
CA CYS A 58 1.62 14.83 -32.42
C CYS A 58 0.76 14.60 -31.18
N ILE A 59 0.43 15.71 -30.51
CA ILE A 59 -0.54 15.73 -29.42
C ILE A 59 -1.92 15.84 -30.05
N VAL A 60 -2.78 14.87 -29.76
CA VAL A 60 -4.13 14.78 -30.31
C VAL A 60 -5.12 14.97 -29.18
N GLN A 61 -6.05 15.90 -29.37
CA GLN A 61 -7.17 16.10 -28.46
C GLN A 61 -8.33 15.21 -28.89
N ALA A 62 -8.70 14.24 -28.04
CA ALA A 62 -9.78 13.31 -28.24
C ALA A 62 -11.13 13.94 -27.91
N MET A 63 -11.95 14.16 -28.95
CA MET A 63 -13.37 14.38 -28.77
C MET A 63 -14.12 13.04 -28.82
N PRO A 64 -15.28 12.94 -28.13
CA PRO A 64 -16.12 11.74 -28.21
C PRO A 64 -16.51 11.44 -29.67
N GLY A 65 -16.05 10.30 -30.20
CA GLY A 65 -16.35 9.84 -31.57
C GLY A 65 -15.19 9.93 -32.58
N ASP A 66 -14.06 10.54 -32.22
CA ASP A 66 -12.96 10.78 -33.17
C ASP A 66 -12.00 9.60 -33.36
N PHE A 67 -12.07 8.57 -32.52
CA PHE A 67 -11.13 7.44 -32.56
C PHE A 67 -11.86 6.11 -32.73
N GLY A 68 -11.47 5.37 -33.77
CA GLY A 68 -11.73 3.93 -33.85
C GLY A 68 -10.58 3.18 -33.18
N LEU A 69 -10.88 2.40 -32.14
CA LEU A 69 -9.90 1.50 -31.52
C LEU A 69 -9.74 0.28 -32.45
N VAL A 70 -8.58 0.17 -33.09
CA VAL A 70 -8.35 -0.88 -34.10
C VAL A 70 -7.91 -2.18 -33.44
N TYR A 71 -7.16 -2.09 -32.33
CA TYR A 71 -6.64 -3.26 -31.63
C TYR A 71 -6.07 -2.86 -30.27
N ASP A 72 -6.55 -3.48 -29.18
CA ASP A 72 -5.93 -3.40 -27.86
C ASP A 72 -5.37 -4.78 -27.48
N PRO A 73 -4.06 -5.02 -27.66
CA PRO A 73 -3.44 -6.29 -27.29
C PRO A 73 -3.51 -6.56 -25.78
N ALA A 74 -3.59 -5.53 -24.94
CA ALA A 74 -3.74 -5.70 -23.50
C ALA A 74 -5.14 -6.19 -23.14
N ALA A 75 -6.19 -5.66 -23.78
CA ALA A 75 -7.57 -6.11 -23.57
C ALA A 75 -7.78 -7.57 -24.02
N ARG A 76 -7.11 -8.03 -25.08
CA ARG A 76 -7.17 -9.44 -25.51
C ARG A 76 -6.47 -10.36 -24.51
N LEU A 77 -5.32 -9.95 -23.99
CA LEU A 77 -4.57 -10.73 -23.01
C LEU A 77 -5.30 -10.79 -21.66
N GLU A 78 -5.95 -9.70 -21.27
CA GLU A 78 -6.85 -9.66 -20.10
C GLU A 78 -8.08 -10.56 -20.30
N ALA A 79 -8.71 -10.56 -21.49
CA ALA A 79 -9.85 -11.43 -21.78
C ALA A 79 -9.46 -12.92 -21.85
N GLU A 80 -8.30 -13.26 -22.42
CA GLU A 80 -7.78 -14.62 -22.43
C GLU A 80 -7.41 -15.08 -21.01
N ARG A 81 -6.86 -14.20 -20.18
CA ARG A 81 -6.57 -14.47 -18.77
C ARG A 81 -7.85 -14.63 -17.94
N GLU A 82 -8.85 -13.79 -18.14
CA GLU A 82 -10.14 -13.91 -17.45
C GLU A 82 -10.87 -15.19 -17.87
N LYS A 83 -10.79 -15.59 -19.15
CA LYS A 83 -11.35 -16.86 -19.63
C LYS A 83 -10.64 -18.06 -18.98
N ALA A 84 -9.30 -18.05 -18.94
CA ALA A 84 -8.53 -19.10 -18.29
C ALA A 84 -8.80 -19.18 -16.77
N GLU A 85 -8.95 -18.04 -16.09
CA GLU A 85 -9.32 -18.02 -14.68
C GLU A 85 -10.76 -18.49 -14.44
N ARG A 86 -11.70 -18.22 -15.35
CA ARG A 86 -13.07 -18.70 -15.26
C ARG A 86 -13.14 -20.22 -15.45
N GLU A 87 -12.43 -20.76 -16.43
CA GLU A 87 -12.29 -22.21 -16.65
C GLU A 87 -11.59 -22.90 -15.47
N GLU A 88 -10.56 -22.30 -14.89
CA GLU A 88 -9.87 -22.83 -13.72
C GLU A 88 -10.74 -22.75 -12.44
N ARG A 89 -11.55 -21.70 -12.28
CA ARG A 89 -12.53 -21.61 -11.18
C ARG A 89 -13.64 -22.66 -11.32
N GLU A 90 -14.16 -22.87 -12.53
CA GLU A 90 -15.13 -23.94 -12.79
C GLU A 90 -14.50 -25.32 -12.55
N ARG A 91 -13.26 -25.54 -12.98
CA ARG A 91 -12.50 -26.77 -12.70
C ARG A 91 -12.34 -26.99 -11.20
N ARG A 92 -11.92 -25.97 -10.43
CA ARG A 92 -11.79 -26.08 -8.97
C ARG A 92 -13.12 -26.30 -8.27
N ALA A 93 -14.18 -25.62 -8.70
CA ALA A 93 -15.53 -25.85 -8.15
C ALA A 93 -16.00 -27.29 -8.41
N THR A 94 -15.74 -27.82 -9.61
CA THR A 94 -16.08 -29.21 -9.97
C THR A 94 -15.25 -30.22 -9.18
N VAL A 95 -13.94 -29.99 -9.02
CA VAL A 95 -13.06 -30.85 -8.21
C VAL A 95 -13.45 -30.81 -6.73
N SER A 96 -13.77 -29.64 -6.18
CA SER A 96 -14.27 -29.51 -4.81
C SER A 96 -15.61 -30.22 -4.61
N LEU A 97 -16.51 -30.17 -5.59
CA LEU A 97 -17.77 -30.93 -5.57
C LEU A 97 -17.52 -32.44 -5.62
N LEU A 98 -16.59 -32.92 -6.46
CA LEU A 98 -16.21 -34.33 -6.56
C LEU A 98 -15.51 -34.85 -5.29
N HIS A 99 -14.67 -34.02 -4.67
CA HIS A 99 -14.05 -34.33 -3.39
C HIS A 99 -15.09 -34.37 -2.24
N ALA A 100 -16.07 -33.45 -2.24
CA ALA A 100 -17.14 -33.43 -1.26
C ALA A 100 -18.06 -34.67 -1.31
N ILE A 101 -18.10 -35.37 -2.46
CA ILE A 101 -18.83 -36.65 -2.62
C ILE A 101 -17.91 -37.89 -2.59
N GLY A 102 -16.63 -37.73 -2.24
CA GLY A 102 -15.71 -38.83 -1.95
C GLY A 102 -15.08 -39.52 -3.16
N VAL A 103 -15.03 -38.89 -4.34
CA VAL A 103 -14.35 -39.44 -5.52
C VAL A 103 -12.85 -39.11 -5.44
N PRO A 104 -11.94 -40.10 -5.42
CA PRO A 104 -10.50 -39.86 -5.35
C PRO A 104 -9.96 -39.26 -6.66
N GLU A 105 -9.04 -38.29 -6.55
CA GLU A 105 -8.49 -37.52 -7.68
C GLU A 105 -7.81 -38.39 -8.78
N GLY A 106 -7.46 -39.64 -8.48
CA GLY A 106 -6.73 -40.53 -9.38
C GLY A 106 -7.54 -41.13 -10.55
N ASP A 107 -8.88 -41.07 -10.50
CA ASP A 107 -9.76 -41.78 -11.45
C ASP A 107 -10.33 -40.88 -12.56
N ILE A 108 -9.93 -39.60 -12.64
CA ILE A 108 -10.48 -38.65 -13.63
C ILE A 108 -9.50 -38.50 -14.81
N PRO A 109 -9.81 -39.07 -15.99
CA PRO A 109 -8.92 -38.97 -17.14
C PRO A 109 -8.80 -37.51 -17.64
N PRO A 110 -7.59 -37.04 -17.97
CA PRO A 110 -7.37 -35.68 -18.44
C PRO A 110 -8.14 -35.43 -19.73
N GLY A 111 -9.13 -34.53 -19.69
CA GLY A 111 -9.93 -34.11 -20.86
C GLY A 111 -11.44 -34.42 -20.82
N THR A 112 -11.98 -34.97 -19.72
CA THR A 112 -13.41 -35.35 -19.61
C THR A 112 -14.18 -34.58 -18.53
N LEU A 113 -14.02 -33.26 -18.48
CA LEU A 113 -14.76 -32.38 -17.55
C LEU A 113 -16.00 -31.76 -18.20
N SER A 114 -16.83 -32.57 -18.87
CA SER A 114 -18.16 -32.11 -19.26
C SER A 114 -19.16 -32.49 -18.17
N LEU A 115 -19.88 -31.51 -17.65
CA LEU A 115 -20.94 -31.67 -16.64
C LEU A 115 -21.97 -32.74 -17.03
N SER A 116 -22.19 -32.94 -18.33
CA SER A 116 -23.10 -33.96 -18.88
C SER A 116 -22.62 -35.40 -18.70
N THR A 117 -21.31 -35.64 -18.57
CA THR A 117 -20.73 -36.98 -18.40
C THR A 117 -20.55 -37.35 -16.92
N LEU A 118 -20.40 -36.36 -16.05
CA LEU A 118 -20.22 -36.55 -14.61
C LEU A 118 -21.55 -36.67 -13.83
N LEU A 119 -22.64 -36.11 -14.34
CA LEU A 119 -23.95 -36.11 -13.67
C LEU A 119 -24.47 -37.52 -13.28
N PRO A 120 -24.35 -38.57 -14.14
CA PRO A 120 -24.76 -39.92 -13.78
C PRO A 120 -23.88 -40.56 -12.69
N GLN A 121 -22.58 -40.25 -12.67
CA GLN A 121 -21.65 -40.74 -11.64
C GLN A 121 -21.85 -40.03 -10.30
N ILE A 122 -22.14 -38.73 -10.33
CA ILE A 122 -22.51 -37.95 -9.14
C ILE A 122 -23.82 -38.47 -8.54
N LEU A 123 -24.83 -38.74 -9.38
CA LEU A 123 -26.10 -39.32 -8.91
C LEU A 123 -25.92 -40.75 -8.35
N ALA A 124 -25.07 -41.57 -8.96
CA ALA A 124 -24.75 -42.91 -8.45
C ALA A 124 -23.95 -42.87 -7.13
N ALA A 125 -22.99 -41.95 -7.00
CA ALA A 125 -22.22 -41.73 -5.78
C ALA A 125 -23.11 -41.18 -4.65
N MET A 126 -24.03 -40.26 -4.96
CA MET A 126 -25.02 -39.77 -3.99
C MET A 126 -25.99 -40.86 -3.54
N ALA A 127 -26.40 -41.76 -4.44
CA ALA A 127 -27.24 -42.92 -4.11
C ALA A 127 -26.50 -44.01 -3.29
N ALA A 128 -25.20 -44.19 -3.53
CA ALA A 128 -24.34 -45.09 -2.75
C ALA A 128 -23.99 -44.52 -1.36
N SER A 129 -23.73 -43.21 -1.27
CA SER A 129 -23.37 -42.54 -0.02
C SER A 129 -24.57 -42.37 0.94
N THR A 130 -25.80 -42.35 0.42
CA THR A 130 -27.04 -42.31 1.22
C THR A 130 -27.46 -43.68 1.79
N THR A 131 -26.90 -44.79 1.30
CA THR A 131 -27.27 -46.14 1.76
C THR A 131 -26.21 -46.81 2.64
N ALA A 132 -24.95 -46.40 2.56
CA ALA A 132 -23.84 -47.02 3.31
C ALA A 132 -23.49 -46.39 4.68
N THR A 133 -24.05 -45.23 5.03
CA THR A 133 -23.63 -44.44 6.22
C THR A 133 -24.41 -44.73 7.51
N SER A 134 -25.55 -45.41 7.44
CA SER A 134 -26.43 -45.58 8.62
C SER A 134 -26.07 -46.77 9.52
N GLY A 135 -25.46 -47.84 8.99
CA GLY A 135 -25.02 -49.00 9.78
C GLY A 135 -23.69 -48.78 10.49
N THR A 136 -22.70 -48.18 9.82
CA THR A 136 -21.33 -48.05 10.30
C THR A 136 -21.18 -47.11 11.51
N ALA A 137 -21.94 -46.02 11.56
CA ALA A 137 -21.91 -45.07 12.67
C ALA A 137 -22.58 -45.63 13.95
N PHE A 138 -23.68 -46.37 13.79
CA PHE A 138 -24.32 -47.07 14.90
C PHE A 138 -23.40 -48.16 15.45
N ASP A 139 -22.70 -48.90 14.58
CA ASP A 139 -21.78 -49.96 14.97
C ASP A 139 -20.48 -49.43 15.62
N ALA A 140 -20.01 -48.25 15.22
CA ALA A 140 -18.82 -47.59 15.78
C ALA A 140 -19.04 -46.88 17.12
N TYR A 141 -20.28 -46.69 17.58
CA TYR A 141 -20.55 -45.98 18.85
C TYR A 141 -20.00 -46.73 20.06
N THR A 142 -19.16 -46.05 20.83
CA THR A 142 -18.63 -46.50 22.14
C THR A 142 -19.26 -45.68 23.27
N PRO A 143 -19.77 -46.31 24.35
CA PRO A 143 -20.31 -45.59 25.49
C PRO A 143 -19.18 -44.85 26.23
N GLY A 144 -19.16 -43.52 26.10
CA GLY A 144 -18.16 -42.62 26.69
C GLY A 144 -18.39 -41.12 26.36
N ASP A 145 -19.17 -40.83 25.31
CA ASP A 145 -19.35 -39.48 24.78
C ASP A 145 -20.42 -38.62 25.49
N SER A 146 -21.19 -39.18 26.43
CA SER A 146 -22.30 -38.46 27.07
C SER A 146 -21.83 -37.29 27.95
N THR A 147 -20.68 -37.41 28.62
CA THR A 147 -20.11 -36.35 29.46
C THR A 147 -19.65 -35.13 28.66
N ALA A 148 -19.30 -35.30 27.38
CA ALA A 148 -18.91 -34.20 26.50
C ALA A 148 -20.11 -33.33 26.11
N ILE A 149 -21.27 -33.95 25.84
CA ILE A 149 -22.51 -33.24 25.50
C ILE A 149 -23.01 -32.45 26.72
N ASP A 150 -22.97 -33.06 27.91
CA ASP A 150 -23.36 -32.39 29.16
C ASP A 150 -22.44 -31.18 29.45
N SER A 151 -21.13 -31.32 29.23
CA SER A 151 -20.19 -30.20 29.38
C SER A 151 -20.45 -29.07 28.37
N LEU A 152 -20.79 -29.39 27.11
CA LEU A 152 -21.15 -28.39 26.10
C LEU A 152 -22.46 -27.69 26.46
N MET A 153 -23.45 -28.45 26.94
CA MET A 153 -24.73 -27.92 27.40
C MET A 153 -24.54 -26.92 28.53
N GLU A 154 -23.72 -27.24 29.53
CA GLU A 154 -23.44 -26.32 30.64
C GLU A 154 -22.72 -25.05 30.18
N ARG A 155 -21.79 -25.16 29.21
CA ARG A 155 -21.15 -23.99 28.60
C ARG A 155 -22.15 -23.10 27.85
N VAL A 156 -23.08 -23.69 27.09
CA VAL A 156 -24.13 -22.95 26.38
C VAL A 156 -25.07 -22.24 27.36
N LYS A 157 -25.49 -22.91 28.43
CA LYS A 157 -26.36 -22.31 29.46
C LYS A 157 -25.65 -21.23 30.27
N GLY A 158 -24.35 -21.39 30.51
CA GLY A 158 -23.52 -20.42 31.22
C GLY A 158 -23.14 -19.20 30.38
N LEU A 159 -23.39 -19.22 29.07
CA LEU A 159 -23.07 -18.10 28.19
C LEU A 159 -24.07 -16.96 28.38
N ASP A 160 -23.58 -15.80 28.76
CA ASP A 160 -24.39 -14.58 28.82
C ASP A 160 -24.61 -14.02 27.40
N MET A 161 -25.82 -14.20 26.89
CA MET A 161 -26.22 -13.65 25.59
C MET A 161 -26.19 -12.13 25.54
N SER A 162 -26.46 -11.42 26.65
CA SER A 162 -26.37 -9.96 26.68
C SER A 162 -24.92 -9.49 26.54
N ALA A 163 -24.00 -10.19 27.21
CA ALA A 163 -22.57 -9.96 27.04
C ALA A 163 -22.12 -10.25 25.60
N LEU A 164 -22.57 -11.35 24.99
CA LEU A 164 -22.25 -11.67 23.58
C LEU A 164 -22.63 -10.55 22.62
N HIS A 165 -23.88 -10.05 22.69
CA HIS A 165 -24.31 -8.94 21.84
C HIS A 165 -23.47 -7.67 22.08
N THR A 166 -23.08 -7.42 23.33
CA THR A 166 -22.22 -6.29 23.70
C THR A 166 -20.83 -6.42 23.10
N HIS A 167 -20.19 -7.59 23.20
CA HIS A 167 -18.88 -7.83 22.60
C HIS A 167 -18.91 -7.80 21.07
N ILE A 168 -19.95 -8.35 20.42
CA ILE A 168 -20.15 -8.21 18.96
C ILE A 168 -20.23 -6.72 18.58
N LYS A 169 -21.03 -5.92 19.30
CA LYS A 169 -21.17 -4.48 19.02
C LYS A 169 -19.84 -3.74 19.19
N ARG A 170 -19.10 -4.04 20.26
CA ARG A 170 -17.76 -3.47 20.52
C ARG A 170 -16.79 -3.77 19.40
N VAL A 171 -16.71 -5.02 18.96
CA VAL A 171 -15.81 -5.43 17.86
C VAL A 171 -16.24 -4.80 16.52
N LYS A 172 -17.55 -4.71 16.25
CA LYS A 172 -18.07 -3.96 15.08
C LYS A 172 -17.69 -2.48 15.09
N GLN A 173 -17.60 -1.85 16.26
CA GLN A 173 -17.11 -0.46 16.40
C GLN A 173 -15.58 -0.36 16.24
N TYR A 174 -14.84 -1.36 16.72
CA TYR A 174 -13.38 -1.42 16.66
C TYR A 174 -12.84 -1.64 15.24
N LEU A 175 -13.45 -2.57 14.48
CA LEU A 175 -13.02 -3.01 13.16
C LEU A 175 -12.68 -1.88 12.14
N PRO A 176 -13.57 -0.91 11.88
CA PRO A 176 -13.25 0.15 10.93
C PRO A 176 -12.10 1.05 11.40
N VAL A 177 -11.96 1.23 12.71
CA VAL A 177 -10.90 2.05 13.31
C VAL A 177 -9.55 1.36 13.16
N VAL A 178 -9.46 0.06 13.51
CA VAL A 178 -8.19 -0.67 13.44
C VAL A 178 -7.74 -0.90 12.00
N LYS A 179 -8.65 -1.12 11.06
CA LYS A 179 -8.30 -1.29 9.65
C LYS A 179 -7.69 0.00 9.07
N GLY A 180 -8.35 1.14 9.27
CA GLY A 180 -7.81 2.43 8.82
C GLY A 180 -6.52 2.80 9.57
N HIS A 181 -6.43 2.47 10.85
CA HIS A 181 -5.22 2.65 11.64
C HIS A 181 -4.03 1.86 11.08
N TYR A 182 -4.20 0.58 10.77
CA TYR A 182 -3.13 -0.29 10.29
C TYR A 182 -2.57 0.19 8.94
N GLU A 183 -3.44 0.55 7.99
CA GLU A 183 -3.03 1.09 6.68
C GLU A 183 -2.24 2.40 6.84
N ALA A 184 -2.72 3.31 7.70
CA ALA A 184 -2.05 4.59 7.95
C ALA A 184 -0.74 4.42 8.73
N LEU A 185 -0.71 3.53 9.72
CA LEU A 185 0.46 3.21 10.53
C LEU A 185 1.56 2.60 9.66
N PHE A 186 1.22 1.62 8.83
CA PHE A 186 2.15 0.97 7.91
C PHE A 186 2.78 1.97 6.94
N ALA A 187 1.98 2.86 6.35
CA ALA A 187 2.49 3.92 5.47
C ALA A 187 3.44 4.88 6.20
N LEU A 188 3.10 5.24 7.44
CA LEU A 188 3.93 6.11 8.28
C LEU A 188 5.25 5.42 8.68
N GLU A 189 5.21 4.15 9.07
CA GLU A 189 6.40 3.35 9.38
C GLU A 189 7.32 3.19 8.17
N GLN A 190 6.76 2.89 7.00
CA GLN A 190 7.53 2.82 5.76
C GLN A 190 8.23 4.14 5.48
N PHE A 191 7.52 5.27 5.61
CA PHE A 191 8.11 6.59 5.42
C PHE A 191 9.28 6.82 6.40
N LEU A 192 9.07 6.55 7.70
CA LEU A 192 10.09 6.76 8.74
C LEU A 192 11.30 5.80 8.63
N THR A 193 11.13 4.68 7.94
CA THR A 193 12.20 3.71 7.66
C THR A 193 12.97 4.11 6.41
N GLN A 194 12.27 4.58 5.37
CA GLN A 194 12.85 5.06 4.13
C GLN A 194 13.67 6.33 4.31
N TYR A 195 13.20 7.24 5.19
CA TYR A 195 13.80 8.55 5.43
C TYR A 195 14.25 8.68 6.89
N PRO A 196 15.35 8.02 7.29
CA PRO A 196 15.88 8.16 8.64
C PRO A 196 16.45 9.58 8.84
N THR A 197 16.46 10.03 10.09
CA THR A 197 16.75 11.43 10.45
C THR A 197 18.10 11.93 9.97
N ASP A 198 19.10 11.06 9.92
CA ASP A 198 20.47 11.32 9.45
C ASP A 198 20.55 11.62 7.94
N LYS A 199 19.57 11.15 7.15
CA LYS A 199 19.54 11.33 5.69
C LYS A 199 18.65 12.47 5.21
N LEU A 200 17.87 13.10 6.09
CA LEU A 200 16.89 14.12 5.69
C LEU A 200 17.53 15.30 4.92
N VAL A 201 18.73 15.73 5.33
CA VAL A 201 19.42 16.89 4.73
C VAL A 201 19.88 16.68 3.28
N SER A 202 20.04 15.42 2.85
CA SER A 202 20.39 15.10 1.45
C SER A 202 19.17 14.95 0.56
N GLU A 203 17.97 14.88 1.13
CA GLU A 203 16.72 14.65 0.42
C GLU A 203 15.95 15.95 0.18
N ASP A 204 14.89 15.89 -0.62
CA ASP A 204 14.01 17.03 -0.88
C ASP A 204 13.07 17.31 0.30
N CYS A 205 13.55 18.11 1.26
CA CYS A 205 12.88 18.41 2.52
C CYS A 205 11.47 18.99 2.34
N PRO A 206 11.18 19.92 1.40
CA PRO A 206 9.82 20.42 1.17
C PRO A 206 8.83 19.33 0.76
N SER A 207 9.21 18.46 -0.18
CA SER A 207 8.35 17.36 -0.61
C SER A 207 8.13 16.34 0.51
N LEU A 208 9.21 15.99 1.24
CA LEU A 208 9.11 15.10 2.41
C LEU A 208 8.23 15.68 3.51
N LEU A 209 8.32 16.99 3.77
CA LEU A 209 7.47 17.67 4.75
C LEU A 209 5.99 17.55 4.38
N GLN A 210 5.67 17.78 3.11
CA GLN A 210 4.29 17.67 2.61
C GLN A 210 3.78 16.23 2.76
N SER A 211 4.55 15.23 2.30
CA SER A 211 4.18 13.83 2.40
C SER A 211 3.99 13.37 3.85
N LEU A 212 4.90 13.75 4.75
CA LEU A 212 4.79 13.37 6.16
C LEU A 212 3.59 14.06 6.84
N LYS A 213 3.29 15.32 6.49
CA LYS A 213 2.08 16.01 6.99
C LYS A 213 0.80 15.30 6.58
N GLU A 214 0.72 14.86 5.32
CA GLU A 214 -0.43 14.10 4.82
C GLU A 214 -0.58 12.75 5.54
N LEU A 215 0.51 12.01 5.68
CA LEU A 215 0.52 10.72 6.39
C LEU A 215 0.15 10.87 7.88
N HIS A 216 0.75 11.85 8.57
CA HIS A 216 0.47 12.10 9.98
C HIS A 216 -0.96 12.57 10.21
N SER A 217 -1.49 13.41 9.31
CA SER A 217 -2.89 13.86 9.32
C SER A 217 -3.87 12.71 9.06
N ALA A 218 -3.53 11.75 8.20
CA ALA A 218 -4.34 10.55 7.98
C ALA A 218 -4.31 9.59 9.17
N TYR A 219 -3.17 9.47 9.85
CA TYR A 219 -2.97 8.59 11.01
C TYR A 219 -3.67 9.08 12.29
N THR A 220 -3.57 10.39 12.57
CA THR A 220 -4.00 10.99 13.84
C THR A 220 -5.47 10.73 14.21
N PRO A 221 -6.46 10.81 13.30
CA PRO A 221 -7.86 10.52 13.59
C PRO A 221 -8.07 9.08 14.07
N PHE A 222 -7.40 8.11 13.45
CA PHE A 222 -7.53 6.71 13.84
C PHE A 222 -6.86 6.43 15.19
N HIS A 223 -5.67 6.99 15.42
CA HIS A 223 -5.02 6.88 16.72
C HIS A 223 -5.87 7.52 17.84
N SER A 224 -6.50 8.66 17.57
CA SER A 224 -7.42 9.32 18.49
C SER A 224 -8.72 8.54 18.69
N ALA A 225 -9.20 7.82 17.68
CA ALA A 225 -10.38 6.98 17.78
C ALA A 225 -10.09 5.72 18.62
N LEU A 226 -8.92 5.10 18.45
CA LEU A 226 -8.48 3.97 19.27
C LEU A 226 -8.37 4.33 20.75
N SER A 227 -7.79 5.49 21.07
CA SER A 227 -7.66 5.94 22.47
C SER A 227 -8.98 6.37 23.12
N ARG A 228 -10.04 6.58 22.35
CA ARG A 228 -11.39 6.90 22.84
C ARG A 228 -12.27 5.68 23.06
N LEU A 229 -11.84 4.48 22.67
CA LEU A 229 -12.58 3.27 22.95
C LEU A 229 -12.63 3.06 24.47
N ASP A 230 -13.83 2.91 25.01
CA ASP A 230 -14.13 2.80 26.43
C ASP A 230 -14.19 1.35 26.92
N PHE A 231 -13.65 0.42 26.13
CA PHE A 231 -13.68 -1.02 26.41
C PHE A 231 -12.35 -1.68 26.09
N ASP A 232 -12.10 -2.81 26.76
CA ASP A 232 -10.96 -3.67 26.46
C ASP A 232 -11.23 -4.47 25.18
N THR A 233 -10.46 -4.16 24.14
CA THR A 233 -10.51 -4.84 22.84
C THR A 233 -10.01 -6.27 22.97
N ALA A 234 -8.94 -6.53 23.71
CA ALA A 234 -8.38 -7.86 23.89
C ALA A 234 -9.37 -8.79 24.60
N GLU A 235 -10.05 -8.29 25.64
CA GLU A 235 -11.12 -9.02 26.31
C GLU A 235 -12.26 -9.38 25.34
N SER A 236 -12.72 -8.41 24.54
CA SER A 236 -13.83 -8.62 23.61
C SER A 236 -13.47 -9.59 22.49
N LEU A 237 -12.22 -9.56 22.00
CA LEU A 237 -11.72 -10.51 21.01
C LEU A 237 -11.59 -11.93 21.59
N ALA A 238 -11.03 -12.06 22.79
CA ALA A 238 -10.91 -13.34 23.48
C ALA A 238 -12.30 -13.96 23.76
N PHE A 239 -13.28 -13.14 24.15
CA PHE A 239 -14.65 -13.58 24.34
C PHE A 239 -15.25 -14.12 23.03
N LEU A 240 -15.19 -13.36 21.93
CA LEU A 240 -15.73 -13.83 20.64
C LEU A 240 -15.02 -15.08 20.11
N GLN A 241 -13.70 -15.20 20.29
CA GLN A 241 -12.96 -16.42 19.96
C GLN A 241 -13.49 -17.61 20.75
N SER A 242 -13.68 -17.47 22.06
CA SER A 242 -14.21 -18.56 22.90
C SER A 242 -15.62 -19.01 22.51
N VAL A 243 -16.44 -18.09 22.00
CA VAL A 243 -17.79 -18.39 21.48
C VAL A 243 -17.71 -19.02 20.09
N SER A 244 -16.77 -18.59 19.24
CA SER A 244 -16.46 -19.26 17.97
C SER A 244 -16.06 -20.72 18.21
N ASP A 245 -15.15 -20.97 19.15
CA ASP A 245 -14.71 -22.32 19.50
C ASP A 245 -15.86 -23.18 20.07
N LEU A 246 -16.80 -22.55 20.81
CA LEU A 246 -18.02 -23.21 21.28
C LEU A 246 -18.94 -23.59 20.12
N LEU A 247 -19.15 -22.69 19.15
CA LEU A 247 -19.95 -22.96 17.95
C LEU A 247 -19.33 -24.07 17.11
N ASP A 248 -18.01 -24.10 16.94
CA ASP A 248 -17.30 -25.18 16.26
C ASP A 248 -17.49 -26.51 17.00
N SER A 249 -17.39 -26.51 18.33
CA SER A 249 -17.63 -27.70 19.16
C SER A 249 -19.07 -28.23 19.00
N ILE A 250 -20.07 -27.34 18.95
CA ILE A 250 -21.47 -27.70 18.69
C ILE A 250 -21.64 -28.26 17.28
N ASN A 251 -20.99 -27.66 16.28
CA ASN A 251 -21.09 -28.08 14.88
C ASN A 251 -20.47 -29.47 14.64
N THR A 252 -19.41 -29.83 15.38
CA THR A 252 -18.82 -31.19 15.32
C THR A 252 -19.69 -32.26 15.99
N THR A 253 -20.71 -31.88 16.78
CA THR A 253 -21.57 -32.82 17.50
C THR A 253 -22.73 -33.30 16.61
N SER A 254 -22.61 -34.47 16.01
CA SER A 254 -23.64 -35.00 15.10
C SER A 254 -24.60 -35.99 15.76
N LEU A 255 -25.83 -36.05 15.22
CA LEU A 255 -26.78 -37.14 15.52
C LEU A 255 -26.28 -38.45 14.89
N ILE A 256 -26.35 -39.54 15.64
CA ILE A 256 -26.02 -40.87 15.12
C ILE A 256 -27.28 -41.48 14.51
N PRO A 257 -27.28 -41.88 13.22
CA PRO A 257 -28.43 -42.53 12.61
C PRO A 257 -28.81 -43.81 13.37
N LEU A 258 -30.10 -43.95 13.68
CA LEU A 258 -30.63 -45.16 14.33
C LEU A 258 -31.23 -46.12 13.28
N PRO A 259 -31.11 -47.44 13.48
CA PRO A 259 -31.89 -48.43 12.73
C PRO A 259 -33.39 -48.13 12.78
N LYS A 260 -34.09 -48.34 11.65
CA LYS A 260 -35.54 -48.06 11.52
C LYS A 260 -36.39 -48.93 12.45
N ASP A 261 -35.92 -50.13 12.77
CA ASP A 261 -36.55 -51.06 13.70
C ASP A 261 -35.49 -51.67 14.62
N HIS A 262 -35.87 -51.92 15.86
CA HIS A 262 -35.04 -52.55 16.90
C HIS A 262 -35.51 -53.96 17.25
N ALA A 263 -36.64 -54.44 16.71
CA ALA A 263 -37.21 -55.75 17.03
C ALA A 263 -36.25 -56.90 16.72
N SER A 264 -35.54 -56.83 15.60
CA SER A 264 -34.57 -57.82 15.09
C SER A 264 -33.15 -57.68 15.66
N LEU A 265 -32.89 -56.68 16.49
CA LEU A 265 -31.57 -56.45 17.10
C LEU A 265 -31.29 -57.46 18.24
N SER A 266 -30.02 -57.81 18.43
CA SER A 266 -29.58 -58.59 19.60
C SER A 266 -29.84 -57.83 20.91
N LEU A 267 -29.81 -58.50 22.07
CA LEU A 267 -30.01 -57.82 23.36
C LEU A 267 -28.95 -56.71 23.59
N GLY A 268 -27.70 -56.96 23.21
CA GLY A 268 -26.62 -55.96 23.28
C GLY A 268 -26.85 -54.77 22.35
N ASP A 269 -27.30 -55.03 21.12
CA ASP A 269 -27.60 -53.98 20.15
C ASP A 269 -28.86 -53.18 20.53
N LYS A 270 -29.85 -53.82 21.19
CA LYS A 270 -31.00 -53.13 21.78
C LYS A 270 -30.57 -52.18 22.90
N TYR A 271 -29.67 -52.61 23.78
CA TYR A 271 -29.12 -51.74 24.82
C TYR A 271 -28.38 -50.53 24.20
N LYS A 272 -27.53 -50.78 23.21
CA LYS A 272 -26.83 -49.75 22.43
C LYS A 272 -27.80 -48.79 21.72
N TYR A 273 -28.86 -49.32 21.13
CA TYR A 273 -29.93 -48.56 20.49
C TYR A 273 -30.53 -47.52 21.43
N PHE A 274 -30.91 -47.92 22.65
CA PHE A 274 -31.46 -46.99 23.63
C PHE A 274 -30.42 -45.99 24.17
N GLN A 275 -29.13 -46.37 24.27
CA GLN A 275 -28.06 -45.43 24.61
C GLN A 275 -27.88 -44.35 23.53
N VAL A 276 -27.81 -44.74 22.26
CA VAL A 276 -27.70 -43.80 21.13
C VAL A 276 -28.94 -42.92 21.03
N LYS A 277 -30.14 -43.48 21.27
CA LYS A 277 -31.38 -42.69 21.35
C LYS A 277 -31.32 -41.63 22.45
N SER A 278 -30.82 -41.99 23.64
CA SER A 278 -30.64 -41.04 24.74
C SER A 278 -29.61 -39.96 24.41
N ARG A 279 -28.50 -40.33 23.77
CA ARG A 279 -27.49 -39.37 23.28
C ARG A 279 -28.09 -38.41 22.27
N ASN A 280 -28.80 -38.91 21.26
CA ASN A 280 -29.42 -38.06 20.23
C ASN A 280 -30.42 -37.07 20.83
N ALA A 281 -31.21 -37.49 21.82
CA ALA A 281 -32.09 -36.56 22.54
C ALA A 281 -31.31 -35.46 23.28
N ALA A 282 -30.14 -35.78 23.86
CA ALA A 282 -29.27 -34.78 24.49
C ALA A 282 -28.65 -33.81 23.46
N VAL A 283 -28.28 -34.31 22.28
CA VAL A 283 -27.80 -33.48 21.15
C VAL A 283 -28.91 -32.56 20.63
N GLU A 284 -30.14 -33.05 20.47
CA GLU A 284 -31.30 -32.23 20.10
C GLU A 284 -31.54 -31.12 21.15
N ALA A 285 -31.48 -31.45 22.43
CA ALA A 285 -31.59 -30.47 23.50
C ALA A 285 -30.47 -29.42 23.44
N LEU A 286 -29.23 -29.83 23.10
CA LEU A 286 -28.09 -28.93 22.94
C LEU A 286 -28.35 -27.92 21.83
N TYR A 287 -28.81 -28.37 20.66
CA TYR A 287 -29.13 -27.47 19.54
C TYR A 287 -30.27 -26.49 19.89
N MET A 288 -31.30 -26.96 20.60
CA MET A 288 -32.39 -26.10 21.05
C MET A 288 -31.91 -25.03 22.04
N ALA A 289 -31.03 -25.39 22.98
CA ALA A 289 -30.43 -24.45 23.92
C ALA A 289 -29.45 -23.48 23.25
N ALA A 290 -28.68 -23.95 22.27
CA ALA A 290 -27.69 -23.17 21.53
C ALA A 290 -28.29 -22.26 20.45
N GLY A 291 -29.58 -22.42 20.11
CA GLY A 291 -30.27 -21.65 19.07
C GLY A 291 -29.99 -20.14 19.07
N PRO A 292 -30.02 -19.45 20.23
CA PRO A 292 -29.67 -18.03 20.31
C PRO A 292 -28.22 -17.72 19.91
N VAL A 293 -27.25 -18.57 20.30
CA VAL A 293 -25.83 -18.41 19.94
C VAL A 293 -25.62 -18.69 18.45
N ILE A 294 -26.25 -19.75 17.94
CA ILE A 294 -26.22 -20.12 16.51
C ILE A 294 -26.77 -18.99 15.64
N THR A 295 -27.81 -18.29 16.11
CA THR A 295 -28.36 -17.13 15.41
C THR A 295 -27.34 -15.99 15.27
N CYS A 296 -26.42 -15.85 16.23
CA CYS A 296 -25.34 -14.85 16.20
C CYS A 296 -24.11 -15.30 15.39
N GLN A 297 -24.06 -16.55 14.90
CA GLN A 297 -22.89 -17.10 14.19
C GLN A 297 -22.42 -16.23 13.01
N PRO A 298 -23.29 -15.74 12.10
CA PRO A 298 -22.84 -14.91 10.98
C PRO A 298 -22.17 -13.60 11.43
N ASP A 299 -22.65 -13.03 12.54
CA ASP A 299 -22.08 -11.80 13.10
C ASP A 299 -20.72 -12.04 13.76
N ILE A 300 -20.56 -13.17 14.44
CA ILE A 300 -19.28 -13.60 15.03
C ILE A 300 -18.28 -13.86 13.91
N GLU A 301 -18.65 -14.64 12.90
CA GLU A 301 -17.80 -14.93 11.73
C GLU A 301 -17.40 -13.66 10.99
N ALA A 302 -18.33 -12.72 10.78
CA ALA A 302 -18.02 -11.43 10.16
C ALA A 302 -17.03 -10.61 11.00
N CYS A 303 -17.17 -10.62 12.34
CA CYS A 303 -16.22 -9.96 13.23
C CYS A 303 -14.82 -10.60 13.14
N MET A 304 -14.74 -11.92 13.22
CA MET A 304 -13.48 -12.67 13.18
C MET A 304 -12.79 -12.57 11.82
N ALA A 305 -13.55 -12.66 10.73
CA ALA A 305 -13.02 -12.50 9.37
C ALA A 305 -12.48 -11.08 9.14
N GLY A 306 -13.14 -10.06 9.70
CA GLY A 306 -12.71 -8.67 9.62
C GLY A 306 -11.36 -8.39 10.31
N LEU A 307 -10.97 -9.21 11.28
CA LEU A 307 -9.70 -9.11 12.01
C LEU A 307 -8.57 -9.91 11.35
N LYS A 308 -8.89 -10.76 10.36
CA LYS A 308 -7.88 -11.62 9.73
C LYS A 308 -6.82 -10.79 9.02
N GLY A 309 -5.57 -10.92 9.48
CA GLY A 309 -4.43 -10.18 8.94
C GLY A 309 -4.29 -8.75 9.49
N ILE A 310 -5.04 -8.40 10.54
CA ILE A 310 -4.87 -7.16 11.29
C ILE A 310 -4.22 -7.51 12.63
N ASP A 311 -2.99 -7.07 12.84
CA ASP A 311 -2.36 -7.17 14.14
C ASP A 311 -3.04 -6.21 15.12
N ILE A 312 -3.22 -6.66 16.37
CA ILE A 312 -3.80 -5.82 17.43
C ILE A 312 -2.86 -4.64 17.65
N ALA A 313 -3.37 -3.42 17.47
CA ALA A 313 -2.61 -2.20 17.69
C ALA A 313 -2.09 -2.14 19.13
N ILE A 314 -0.76 -2.27 19.30
CA ILE A 314 -0.11 -2.17 20.61
C ILE A 314 0.04 -0.67 20.93
N PRO A 315 -0.59 -0.16 22.01
CA PRO A 315 -0.60 1.27 22.31
C PRO A 315 0.81 1.89 22.40
N ASP A 316 1.77 1.17 23.00
CA ASP A 316 3.15 1.63 23.16
C ASP A 316 3.87 1.80 21.82
N VAL A 317 3.64 0.88 20.87
CA VAL A 317 4.21 0.95 19.52
C VAL A 317 3.65 2.15 18.77
N CYS A 318 2.35 2.36 18.86
CA CYS A 318 1.66 3.49 18.24
C CYS A 318 2.17 4.84 18.79
N ALA A 319 2.38 4.93 20.11
CA ALA A 319 2.89 6.12 20.77
C ALA A 319 4.35 6.43 20.39
N MET A 320 5.19 5.39 20.30
CA MET A 320 6.58 5.51 19.85
C MET A 320 6.65 6.05 18.41
N ILE A 321 5.84 5.50 17.51
CA ILE A 321 5.82 5.90 16.09
C ILE A 321 5.30 7.33 15.93
N ASP A 322 4.24 7.71 16.65
CA ASP A 322 3.73 9.08 16.66
C ASP A 322 4.81 10.07 17.17
N THR A 323 5.53 9.70 18.23
CA THR A 323 6.64 10.51 18.76
C THR A 323 7.76 10.69 17.73
N LYS A 324 8.14 9.60 17.06
CA LYS A 324 9.16 9.63 16.00
C LYS A 324 8.71 10.48 14.81
N ALA A 325 7.45 10.33 14.37
CA ALA A 325 6.86 11.12 13.30
C ALA A 325 6.86 12.61 13.62
N LYS A 326 6.47 12.98 14.84
CA LYS A 326 6.51 14.38 15.32
C LYS A 326 7.93 14.95 15.32
N GLY A 327 8.92 14.18 15.77
CA GLY A 327 10.32 14.60 15.73
C GLY A 327 10.82 14.85 14.30
N VAL A 328 10.49 13.96 13.36
CA VAL A 328 10.84 14.13 11.93
C VAL A 328 10.09 15.30 11.31
N LEU A 329 8.80 15.50 11.63
CA LEU A 329 8.02 16.66 11.20
C LEU A 329 8.70 17.97 11.63
N GLN A 330 9.03 18.11 12.91
CA GLN A 330 9.69 19.31 13.44
C GLN A 330 11.03 19.58 12.73
N MET A 331 11.82 18.54 12.50
CA MET A 331 13.06 18.65 11.74
C MET A 331 12.80 19.13 10.30
N LEU A 332 11.83 18.54 9.60
CA LEU A 332 11.51 18.91 8.23
C LEU A 332 10.92 20.31 8.14
N GLU A 333 10.13 20.74 9.12
CA GLU A 333 9.62 22.12 9.22
C GLU A 333 10.75 23.14 9.37
N TYR A 334 11.83 22.77 10.06
CA TYR A 334 13.03 23.59 10.15
C TYR A 334 13.87 23.56 8.86
N LEU A 335 14.06 22.38 8.25
CA LEU A 335 14.95 22.19 7.10
C LEU A 335 14.34 22.66 5.77
N ALA A 336 13.06 22.38 5.50
CA ALA A 336 12.41 22.69 4.22
C ALA A 336 12.51 24.17 3.77
N PRO A 337 12.17 25.17 4.61
CA PRO A 337 12.31 26.57 4.21
C PRO A 337 13.78 26.94 3.96
N ARG A 338 14.69 26.45 4.81
CA ARG A 338 16.13 26.69 4.69
C ARG A 338 16.72 26.06 3.42
N GLN A 339 16.28 24.86 3.05
CA GLN A 339 16.70 24.21 1.82
C GLN A 339 16.23 25.02 0.60
N THR A 340 15.00 25.51 0.63
CA THR A 340 14.45 26.37 -0.43
C THR A 340 15.25 27.67 -0.58
N GLU A 341 15.54 28.36 0.52
CA GLU A 341 16.34 29.58 0.52
C GLU A 341 17.78 29.32 0.05
N SER A 342 18.42 28.29 0.57
CA SER A 342 19.80 27.93 0.18
C SER A 342 19.90 27.55 -1.30
N ARG A 343 18.93 26.83 -1.86
CA ARG A 343 18.87 26.52 -3.30
C ARG A 343 18.69 27.77 -4.14
N ALA A 344 17.89 28.74 -3.70
CA ALA A 344 17.75 30.02 -4.37
C ALA A 344 19.07 30.82 -4.35
N LEU A 345 19.75 30.88 -3.21
CA LEU A 345 21.07 31.51 -3.06
C LEU A 345 22.14 30.81 -3.88
N LEU A 346 22.14 29.48 -3.97
CA LEU A 346 23.05 28.71 -4.84
C LEU A 346 22.81 29.00 -6.32
N SER A 347 21.54 29.11 -6.73
CA SER A 347 21.19 29.52 -8.10
C SER A 347 21.71 30.92 -8.42
N ALA A 348 21.53 31.87 -7.49
CA ALA A 348 22.07 33.22 -7.61
C ALA A 348 23.60 33.21 -7.69
N LEU A 349 24.28 32.43 -6.83
CA LEU A 349 25.73 32.30 -6.85
C LEU A 349 26.24 31.73 -8.19
N LYS A 350 25.57 30.72 -8.75
CA LYS A 350 25.91 30.14 -10.06
C LYS A 350 25.76 31.15 -11.21
N SER A 351 24.87 32.14 -11.07
CA SER A 351 24.68 33.20 -12.07
C SER A 351 25.73 34.32 -12.01
N VAL A 352 26.46 34.42 -10.89
CA VAL A 352 27.51 35.42 -10.69
C VAL A 352 28.87 34.75 -10.95
N PRO A 353 29.54 35.03 -12.08
CA PRO A 353 30.80 34.38 -12.40
C PRO A 353 31.86 34.70 -11.32
N PRO A 354 32.69 33.72 -10.92
CA PRO A 354 33.75 33.97 -9.96
C PRO A 354 34.76 34.94 -10.57
N VAL A 355 34.98 36.07 -9.89
CA VAL A 355 36.00 37.07 -10.28
C VAL A 355 37.22 36.87 -9.41
N THR A 356 38.36 36.57 -10.02
CA THR A 356 39.64 36.48 -9.31
C THR A 356 40.24 37.88 -9.11
N PRO A 357 41.09 38.08 -8.09
CA PRO A 357 41.83 39.34 -7.95
C PRO A 357 42.62 39.71 -9.21
N GLN A 358 43.15 38.71 -9.92
CA GLN A 358 43.92 38.90 -11.15
C GLN A 358 43.09 39.43 -12.32
N ASP A 359 41.79 39.09 -12.41
CA ASP A 359 40.90 39.64 -13.44
C ASP A 359 40.70 41.16 -13.27
N ILE A 360 40.62 41.60 -12.00
CA ILE A 360 40.50 43.01 -11.65
C ILE A 360 41.82 43.73 -11.95
N GLU A 361 42.95 43.17 -11.51
CA GLU A 361 44.29 43.73 -11.78
C GLU A 361 44.56 43.88 -13.28
N CYS A 362 44.22 42.88 -14.10
CA CYS A 362 44.36 42.94 -15.55
C CYS A 362 43.50 44.06 -16.17
N ALA A 363 42.26 44.24 -15.72
CA ALA A 363 41.39 45.31 -16.21
C ALA A 363 41.87 46.70 -15.74
N GLU A 364 42.36 46.82 -14.51
CA GLU A 364 42.97 48.04 -13.99
C GLU A 364 44.23 48.41 -14.76
N TYR A 365 45.07 47.42 -15.11
CA TYR A 365 46.25 47.62 -15.94
C TYR A 365 45.88 48.10 -17.36
N SER A 366 44.86 47.51 -17.98
CA SER A 366 44.36 47.96 -19.30
C SER A 366 43.86 49.41 -19.27
N ALA A 367 43.07 49.78 -18.24
CA ALA A 367 42.64 51.16 -18.04
C ALA A 367 43.83 52.12 -17.84
N PHE A 368 44.81 51.71 -17.03
CA PHE A 368 46.03 52.49 -16.81
C PHE A 368 46.83 52.70 -18.11
N MET A 369 46.99 51.65 -18.91
CA MET A 369 47.68 51.73 -20.20
C MET A 369 46.96 52.65 -21.19
N CYS A 370 45.62 52.63 -21.22
CA CYS A 370 44.84 53.57 -22.02
C CYS A 370 45.08 55.03 -21.57
N GLU A 371 45.12 55.26 -20.26
CA GLU A 371 45.39 56.58 -19.70
C GLU A 371 46.81 57.07 -20.03
N CYS A 372 47.82 56.19 -19.95
CA CYS A 372 49.20 56.50 -20.35
C CYS A 372 49.30 56.82 -21.84
N LYS A 373 48.63 56.07 -22.72
CA LYS A 373 48.60 56.32 -24.16
C LYS A 373 47.92 57.66 -24.48
N GLY A 374 46.79 57.98 -23.86
CA GLY A 374 46.06 59.23 -24.08
C GLY A 374 46.84 60.51 -23.74
N LYS A 375 47.84 60.39 -22.85
CA LYS A 375 48.77 61.48 -22.48
C LYS A 375 49.89 61.72 -23.51
N ASN A 376 49.99 60.91 -24.58
CA ASN A 376 51.00 61.10 -25.62
C ASN A 376 50.70 62.37 -26.44
N PRO A 377 51.62 63.36 -26.48
CA PRO A 377 51.41 64.62 -27.18
C PRO A 377 51.38 64.49 -28.72
N ARG A 378 51.77 63.33 -29.26
CA ARG A 378 51.82 63.08 -30.72
C ARG A 378 50.52 62.51 -31.31
N LEU A 379 49.49 62.28 -30.49
CA LEU A 379 48.21 61.73 -30.94
C LEU A 379 47.34 62.81 -31.58
N GLY A 380 46.66 62.46 -32.67
CA GLY A 380 45.63 63.29 -33.27
C GLY A 380 44.35 63.36 -32.42
N GLU A 381 43.50 64.36 -32.64
CA GLU A 381 42.24 64.52 -31.88
C GLU A 381 41.31 63.30 -32.00
N GLY A 382 41.22 62.68 -33.18
CA GLY A 382 40.41 61.48 -33.38
C GLY A 382 40.92 60.26 -32.60
N GLU A 383 42.24 60.08 -32.51
CA GLU A 383 42.87 59.00 -31.75
C GLU A 383 42.72 59.21 -30.24
N ARG A 384 42.81 60.47 -29.80
CA ARG A 384 42.60 60.84 -28.40
C ARG A 384 41.14 60.58 -27.98
N GLY A 385 40.16 60.92 -28.82
CA GLY A 385 38.74 60.61 -28.56
C GLY A 385 38.43 59.10 -28.56
N ALA A 386 39.09 58.32 -29.41
CA ALA A 386 38.97 56.86 -29.41
C ALA A 386 39.54 56.24 -28.11
N LEU A 387 40.72 56.69 -27.67
CA LEU A 387 41.34 56.27 -26.41
C LEU A 387 40.53 56.66 -25.18
N GLU A 388 39.88 57.83 -25.20
CA GLU A 388 38.99 58.25 -24.12
C GLU A 388 37.75 57.36 -24.02
N SER A 389 37.18 56.98 -25.17
CA SER A 389 36.08 56.00 -25.24
C SER A 389 36.50 54.62 -24.73
N GLU A 390 37.70 54.15 -25.11
CA GLU A 390 38.28 52.89 -24.63
C GLU A 390 38.55 52.92 -23.12
N LEU A 391 39.07 54.04 -22.59
CA LEU A 391 39.26 54.25 -21.16
C LEU A 391 37.95 54.20 -20.38
N ILE A 392 36.86 54.77 -20.90
CA ILE A 392 35.52 54.68 -20.29
C ILE A 392 35.07 53.22 -20.23
N VAL A 393 35.24 52.47 -21.31
CA VAL A 393 34.88 51.04 -21.37
C VAL A 393 35.68 50.22 -20.35
N GLU A 394 37.00 50.41 -20.27
CA GLU A 394 37.84 49.68 -19.32
C GLU A 394 37.56 50.08 -17.86
N ARG A 395 37.31 51.36 -17.57
CA ARG A 395 36.88 51.80 -16.23
C ARG A 395 35.52 51.20 -15.84
N GLN A 396 34.58 51.15 -16.78
CA GLN A 396 33.29 50.49 -16.56
C GLN A 396 33.48 48.99 -16.28
N LYS A 397 34.38 48.33 -17.01
CA LYS A 397 34.71 46.92 -16.80
C LYS A 397 35.30 46.67 -15.42
N VAL A 398 36.27 47.47 -14.97
CA VAL A 398 36.80 47.40 -13.58
C VAL A 398 35.69 47.56 -12.56
N HIS A 399 34.80 48.53 -12.76
CA HIS A 399 33.67 48.77 -11.86
C HIS A 399 32.74 47.54 -11.78
N VAL A 400 32.37 46.96 -12.93
CA VAL A 400 31.54 45.75 -13.01
C VAL A 400 32.21 44.55 -12.35
N LEU A 401 33.52 44.34 -12.56
CA LEU A 401 34.26 43.24 -11.94
C LEU A 401 34.30 43.37 -10.42
N LYS A 402 34.55 44.58 -9.89
CA LYS A 402 34.52 44.84 -8.43
C LYS A 402 33.12 44.61 -7.85
N GLN A 403 32.06 45.08 -8.52
CA GLN A 403 30.69 44.83 -8.10
C GLN A 403 30.35 43.34 -8.07
N THR A 404 30.73 42.61 -9.14
CA THR A 404 30.56 41.15 -9.25
C THR A 404 31.30 40.43 -8.12
N GLN A 405 32.52 40.84 -7.78
CA GLN A 405 33.30 40.27 -6.68
C GLN A 405 32.62 40.49 -5.32
N VAL A 406 32.13 41.71 -5.05
CA VAL A 406 31.40 42.04 -3.82
C VAL A 406 30.13 41.21 -3.70
N GLU A 407 29.37 41.10 -4.79
CA GLU A 407 28.14 40.32 -4.82
C GLU A 407 28.40 38.82 -4.62
N HIS A 408 29.42 38.28 -5.29
CA HIS A 408 29.84 36.88 -5.11
C HIS A 408 30.25 36.62 -3.66
N LYS A 409 30.98 37.54 -3.02
CA LYS A 409 31.33 37.45 -1.59
C LYS A 409 30.10 37.50 -0.69
N ARG A 410 29.18 38.44 -0.93
CA ARG A 410 27.91 38.58 -0.20
C ARG A 410 27.09 37.29 -0.24
N LEU A 411 26.95 36.69 -1.42
CA LEU A 411 26.21 35.43 -1.59
C LEU A 411 26.87 34.26 -0.87
N ARG A 412 28.21 34.17 -0.88
CA ARG A 412 28.93 33.13 -0.10
C ARG A 412 28.74 33.30 1.41
N GLU A 413 28.76 34.54 1.91
CA GLU A 413 28.50 34.83 3.33
C GLU A 413 27.07 34.45 3.73
N GLN A 414 26.08 34.73 2.87
CA GLN A 414 24.68 34.34 3.09
C GLN A 414 24.45 32.84 3.00
N LEU A 415 25.28 32.10 2.26
CA LEU A 415 25.21 30.63 2.19
C LEU A 415 25.81 29.94 3.42
N HIS A 416 26.67 30.62 4.18
CA HIS A 416 27.40 30.04 5.30
C HIS A 416 26.51 29.45 6.43
N PRO A 417 25.35 30.03 6.79
CA PRO A 417 24.41 29.42 7.75
C PRO A 417 23.78 28.11 7.28
N TYR A 418 23.91 27.77 5.98
CA TYR A 418 23.27 26.64 5.33
C TYR A 418 24.24 25.47 5.04
N LEU A 419 25.42 25.46 5.68
CA LEU A 419 26.44 24.41 5.54
C LEU A 419 25.99 23.00 5.95
N CYS A 420 24.84 22.87 6.59
CA CYS A 420 24.24 21.55 6.86
C CYS A 420 23.75 20.83 5.60
N PHE A 421 23.48 21.57 4.51
CA PHE A 421 23.10 20.96 3.24
C PHE A 421 24.36 20.59 2.43
N PRO A 422 24.50 19.33 1.97
CA PRO A 422 25.69 18.88 1.24
C PRO A 422 25.98 19.70 -0.03
N GLU A 423 24.94 20.15 -0.75
CA GLU A 423 25.06 20.97 -1.95
C GLU A 423 25.71 22.33 -1.66
N VAL A 424 25.37 22.93 -0.52
CA VAL A 424 25.92 24.22 -0.08
C VAL A 424 27.37 24.07 0.34
N ALA A 425 27.67 23.04 1.15
CA ALA A 425 29.02 22.73 1.59
C ALA A 425 29.96 22.52 0.39
N SER A 426 29.51 21.72 -0.59
CA SER A 426 30.21 21.49 -1.85
C SER A 426 30.46 22.77 -2.64
N ALA A 427 29.44 23.63 -2.82
CA ALA A 427 29.58 24.89 -3.54
C ALA A 427 30.54 25.89 -2.86
N LEU A 428 30.64 25.84 -1.53
CA LEU A 428 31.58 26.66 -0.76
C LEU A 428 32.98 26.04 -0.63
N GLY A 429 33.16 24.76 -1.00
CA GLY A 429 34.42 24.04 -0.85
C GLY A 429 34.76 23.70 0.60
N VAL A 430 33.74 23.50 1.45
CA VAL A 430 33.87 23.21 2.88
C VAL A 430 33.23 21.85 3.17
N SER A 431 33.68 21.15 4.23
CA SER A 431 32.98 19.95 4.72
C SER A 431 31.60 20.33 5.27
N SER A 432 30.60 19.48 5.06
CA SER A 432 29.28 19.67 5.64
C SER A 432 29.35 19.62 7.18
N VAL A 433 28.51 20.42 7.83
CA VAL A 433 28.39 20.45 9.28
C VAL A 433 27.15 19.64 9.68
N PRO A 434 27.24 18.71 10.65
CA PRO A 434 26.08 17.96 11.11
C PRO A 434 25.01 18.92 11.66
N VAL A 435 23.74 18.58 11.41
CA VAL A 435 22.62 19.38 11.92
C VAL A 435 22.61 19.32 13.44
N SER A 436 22.87 20.47 14.08
CA SER A 436 22.53 20.68 15.48
C SER A 436 21.09 21.17 15.51
N VAL A 437 20.16 20.28 15.84
CA VAL A 437 18.77 20.65 16.08
C VAL A 437 18.75 21.55 17.32
N PRO A 438 17.98 22.65 17.34
CA PRO A 438 17.71 23.32 18.61
C PRO A 438 17.12 22.31 19.59
N ASP A 439 17.79 22.15 20.74
CA ASP A 439 17.48 21.18 21.78
C ASP A 439 16.00 21.31 22.19
N VAL A 440 15.21 20.28 21.90
CA VAL A 440 13.89 20.13 22.54
C VAL A 440 14.14 19.26 23.77
N SER A 441 14.58 19.91 24.84
CA SER A 441 14.54 19.37 26.18
C SER A 441 13.13 18.84 26.46
N GLY A 442 12.97 17.52 26.49
CA GLY A 442 11.74 16.90 26.99
C GLY A 442 11.34 15.50 26.51
N SER A 443 12.23 14.63 26.03
CA SER A 443 12.00 13.16 26.17
C SER A 443 13.26 12.37 25.81
N GLN A 444 14.03 11.99 26.81
CA GLN A 444 15.05 10.95 26.66
C GLN A 444 14.34 9.59 26.62
N CYS A 445 14.21 9.02 25.43
CA CYS A 445 14.02 7.58 25.25
C CYS A 445 15.18 7.03 24.43
N ASN A 446 16.35 6.91 25.06
CA ASN A 446 17.40 5.99 24.57
C ASN A 446 16.94 4.56 24.89
N GLY A 447 16.14 3.98 23.98
CA GLY A 447 15.74 2.58 24.01
C GLY A 447 16.44 1.82 22.90
N VAL A 448 17.35 0.93 23.30
CA VAL A 448 18.17 0.04 22.47
C VAL A 448 17.30 -0.74 21.46
N VAL A 449 17.70 -0.71 20.19
CA VAL A 449 17.15 -1.55 19.12
C VAL A 449 17.57 -3.00 19.38
N GLY A 450 16.70 -3.78 20.03
CA GLY A 450 16.79 -5.23 20.08
C GLY A 450 15.83 -5.84 19.05
N MET A 451 16.30 -6.06 17.83
CA MET A 451 15.61 -6.92 16.86
C MET A 451 15.59 -8.36 17.40
N MET A 452 14.49 -8.79 18.00
CA MET A 452 14.22 -10.21 18.24
C MET A 452 13.72 -10.85 16.95
N VAL A 453 14.65 -11.34 16.14
CA VAL A 453 14.36 -12.34 15.10
C VAL A 453 14.16 -13.68 15.81
N LYS A 454 12.91 -14.13 15.91
CA LYS A 454 12.55 -15.44 16.45
C LYS A 454 12.74 -16.48 15.34
N GLY A 455 13.95 -17.03 15.23
CA GLY A 455 14.23 -18.23 14.44
C GLY A 455 13.98 -19.51 15.24
N PRO A 456 13.58 -20.63 14.60
CA PRO A 456 13.23 -21.86 15.30
C PRO A 456 14.48 -22.54 15.88
N VAL A 457 14.40 -22.92 17.15
CA VAL A 457 15.43 -23.72 17.83
C VAL A 457 15.33 -25.16 17.33
N SER A 458 16.28 -25.57 16.49
CA SER A 458 16.60 -26.98 16.24
C SER A 458 17.48 -27.48 17.38
N GLY A 459 16.91 -28.23 18.32
CA GLY A 459 17.65 -28.96 19.35
C GLY A 459 18.15 -30.28 18.78
N GLY A 460 19.44 -30.32 18.44
CA GLY A 460 20.19 -31.54 18.17
C GLY A 460 21.22 -31.77 19.29
N GLU A 461 21.00 -32.85 20.01
CA GLU A 461 21.94 -33.83 20.59
C GLU A 461 23.23 -33.43 21.33
N GLU A 462 23.35 -34.10 22.49
CA GLU A 462 24.50 -34.82 23.04
C GLU A 462 25.69 -34.08 23.68
N GLY A 463 26.10 -34.61 24.84
CA GLY A 463 27.42 -34.40 25.41
C GLY A 463 27.48 -34.46 26.94
N ASP A 464 27.46 -35.68 27.48
CA ASP A 464 28.20 -36.19 28.64
C ASP A 464 28.25 -35.42 29.98
N ALA A 465 27.78 -36.08 31.05
CA ALA A 465 28.64 -36.51 32.16
C ALA A 465 27.86 -37.34 33.20
N GLU A 466 28.04 -38.66 33.17
CA GLU A 466 28.45 -39.48 34.35
C GLU A 466 29.13 -40.78 33.90
#